data_AF-A0A927J6S6-F1
#
_entry.id   AF-A0A927J6S6-F1
#
_cell.length_a   1.000
_cell.length_b   1.000
_cell.length_c   1.000
_cell.angle_alpha   90.00
_cell.angle_beta   90.00
_cell.angle_gamma   90.00
#
_symmetry.space_group_name_H-M   'P 1'
#
loop_
_entity.id
_entity.type
_entity.pdbx_description
1 polymer ?
#
loop_
_entity_poly.entity_id
_entity_poly.type
_entity_poly.pdbx_seq_one_letter_code
_entity_poly.pdbx_strand_id
1 'polypeptide(L)'
;MKYKLLIFSIFTFTVFSSCSKELDLDEETQIAIEKQEILKKLDLLFDLAFEDPSKAEEDYNTFFTEELLRDGQNFIVDNDIRMRTTFTDLAIRLNVHFDEIKSQKLPESLFDIYYSKFESILFNRSLLGEIPQQIRKGDKLATFEAKVDEVSNFFDEKIKEIESNAQPNQNLLGKQWKATKWAIKPDYSAFYIMDYNFSFLADGGLEINNFYLYPLLNIRMGNQPIKAEESSNFPDDIANTQLSPAKFMLYNNKILFYFHLEANPNAADIKFNREWIYEFDYKLENNSLTFSNPRVMRFMHPFLYVGGYGTETYEELYFEDLRSVTLTAE
;
A
#
# COMPACT_ATOMS: atom_id res chain seq x y z
N MET A 1 -24.06 29.39 -48.08
CA MET A 1 -22.84 30.22 -48.25
C MET A 1 -22.54 30.88 -46.92
N LYS A 2 -21.33 31.00 -46.39
CA LYS A 2 -19.98 30.48 -46.67
C LYS A 2 -19.10 31.30 -45.69
N TYR A 3 -18.33 30.65 -44.81
CA TYR A 3 -17.03 31.10 -44.24
C TYR A 3 -17.00 32.40 -43.38
N LYS A 4 -16.65 32.35 -42.09
CA LYS A 4 -15.34 32.20 -41.40
C LYS A 4 -14.67 33.54 -41.03
N LEU A 5 -14.21 33.63 -39.78
CA LEU A 5 -12.96 34.20 -39.21
C LEU A 5 -13.32 34.62 -37.76
N LEU A 6 -12.89 34.00 -36.65
CA LEU A 6 -11.63 33.39 -36.23
C LEU A 6 -10.44 34.36 -36.35
N ILE A 7 -10.32 35.23 -35.35
CA ILE A 7 -9.12 36.07 -35.12
C ILE A 7 -8.21 35.28 -34.19
N PHE A 8 -7.22 34.63 -34.80
CA PHE A 8 -5.99 34.16 -34.15
C PHE A 8 -5.04 35.34 -34.12
N SER A 9 -4.72 35.88 -32.94
CA SER A 9 -3.65 36.86 -32.79
C SER A 9 -2.34 36.11 -32.54
N ILE A 10 -1.68 35.73 -33.63
CA ILE A 10 -0.29 35.26 -33.63
C ILE A 10 0.60 36.50 -33.52
N PHE A 11 1.25 36.69 -32.38
CA PHE A 11 2.34 37.66 -32.24
C PHE A 11 3.63 37.01 -32.73
N THR A 12 3.97 37.24 -34.00
CA THR A 12 5.30 36.95 -34.56
C THR A 12 6.29 38.02 -34.11
N PHE A 13 7.29 37.59 -33.33
CA PHE A 13 8.52 38.33 -33.05
C PHE A 13 9.54 38.06 -34.16
N THR A 14 9.96 39.10 -34.91
CA THR A 14 11.23 39.09 -35.65
C THR A 14 11.82 40.52 -35.75
N VAL A 15 12.61 40.95 -34.74
CA VAL A 15 14.09 41.08 -34.58
C VAL A 15 14.83 42.29 -35.22
N PHE A 16 15.72 42.86 -34.38
CA PHE A 16 16.97 43.60 -34.62
C PHE A 16 16.94 45.12 -34.84
N SER A 17 17.26 45.89 -33.78
CA SER A 17 18.60 46.53 -33.63
C SER A 17 18.66 47.42 -32.37
N SER A 18 19.67 47.18 -31.52
CA SER A 18 20.28 48.10 -30.54
C SER A 18 19.40 49.17 -29.89
N CYS A 19 18.77 48.80 -28.77
CA CYS A 19 18.51 49.73 -27.68
C CYS A 19 18.34 48.89 -26.41
N SER A 20 19.42 48.72 -25.63
CA SER A 20 19.32 48.26 -24.25
C SER A 20 18.68 49.38 -23.42
N LYS A 21 17.36 49.53 -23.56
CA LYS A 21 16.56 50.11 -22.48
C LYS A 21 16.29 48.96 -21.54
N GLU A 22 16.83 49.03 -20.32
CA GLU A 22 16.18 48.37 -19.19
C GLU A 22 14.71 48.75 -19.28
N LEU A 23 13.86 47.75 -19.48
CA LEU A 23 12.44 47.91 -19.31
C LEU A 23 12.24 48.17 -17.82
N ASP A 24 12.03 49.43 -17.44
CA ASP A 24 11.48 49.81 -16.13
C ASP A 24 10.06 49.24 -16.06
N LEU A 25 9.96 47.94 -15.77
CA LEU A 25 8.72 47.26 -15.45
C LEU A 25 8.27 47.75 -14.09
N ASP A 26 6.98 48.06 -13.95
CA ASP A 26 6.42 48.32 -12.62
C ASP A 26 6.54 47.07 -11.73
N GLU A 27 6.55 47.30 -10.41
CA GLU A 27 6.76 46.27 -9.38
C GLU A 27 5.74 45.12 -9.50
N GLU A 28 4.50 45.43 -9.91
CA GLU A 28 3.43 44.44 -10.11
C GLU A 28 3.74 43.51 -11.30
N THR A 29 4.24 44.06 -12.41
CA THR A 29 4.67 43.30 -13.58
C THR A 29 5.90 42.45 -13.29
N GLN A 30 6.85 42.96 -12.50
CA GLN A 30 8.01 42.18 -12.06
C GLN A 30 7.60 40.97 -11.22
N ILE A 31 6.75 41.17 -10.21
CA ILE A 31 6.23 40.09 -9.36
C ILE A 31 5.44 39.06 -10.19
N ALA A 32 4.67 39.50 -11.18
CA ALA A 32 3.93 38.60 -12.07
C ALA A 32 4.84 37.74 -12.94
N ILE A 33 5.95 38.29 -13.44
CA ILE A 33 6.96 37.53 -14.19
C ILE A 33 7.65 36.52 -13.28
N GLU A 34 8.09 36.94 -12.09
CA GLU A 34 8.72 36.05 -11.10
C GLU A 34 7.80 34.89 -10.73
N LYS A 35 6.50 35.16 -10.49
CA LYS A 35 5.50 34.12 -10.25
C LYS A 35 5.42 33.12 -11.40
N GLN A 36 5.44 33.58 -12.65
CA GLN A 36 5.42 32.68 -13.82
C GLN A 36 6.69 31.83 -13.91
N GLU A 37 7.85 32.40 -13.62
CA GLU A 37 9.12 31.66 -13.60
C GLU A 37 9.14 30.60 -12.50
N ILE A 38 8.65 30.93 -11.30
CA ILE A 38 8.50 29.98 -10.19
C ILE A 38 7.58 28.83 -10.58
N LEU A 39 6.40 29.13 -11.15
CA LEU A 39 5.46 28.09 -11.57
C LEU A 39 6.08 27.17 -12.64
N LYS A 40 6.81 27.75 -13.60
CA LYS A 40 7.53 26.98 -14.62
C LYS A 40 8.63 26.10 -14.00
N LYS A 41 9.35 26.60 -13.01
CA LYS A 41 10.39 25.83 -12.31
C LYS A 41 9.79 24.67 -11.51
N LEU A 42 8.68 24.91 -10.80
CA LEU A 42 7.90 23.87 -10.12
C LEU A 42 7.40 22.80 -11.11
N ASP A 43 6.99 23.23 -12.31
CA ASP A 43 6.55 22.30 -13.34
C ASP A 43 7.70 21.41 -13.84
N LEU A 44 8.89 21.98 -14.07
CA LEU A 44 10.08 21.24 -14.45
C LEU A 44 10.55 20.28 -13.35
N LEU A 45 10.50 20.70 -12.08
CA LEU A 45 10.84 19.85 -10.93
C LEU A 45 9.84 18.70 -10.77
N PHE A 46 8.56 18.93 -11.05
CA PHE A 46 7.56 17.87 -11.09
C PHE A 46 7.91 16.82 -12.14
N ASP A 47 8.23 17.25 -13.36
CA ASP A 47 8.56 16.32 -14.45
C ASP A 47 9.87 15.56 -14.12
N LEU A 48 10.88 16.27 -13.61
CA LEU A 48 12.16 15.68 -13.16
C LEU A 48 11.96 14.63 -12.07
N ALA A 49 10.95 14.78 -11.19
CA ALA A 49 10.65 13.79 -10.16
C ALA A 49 10.31 12.40 -10.72
N PHE A 50 9.89 12.28 -11.98
CA PHE A 50 9.63 10.98 -12.63
C PHE A 50 10.82 10.48 -13.48
N GLU A 51 11.80 11.35 -13.75
CA GLU A 51 13.00 11.03 -14.54
C GLU A 51 14.21 10.72 -13.66
N ASP A 52 14.47 11.57 -12.66
CA ASP A 52 15.56 11.47 -11.69
C ASP A 52 15.07 11.98 -10.32
N PRO A 53 14.47 11.11 -9.49
CA PRO A 53 13.83 11.52 -8.25
C PRO A 53 14.81 12.08 -7.22
N SER A 54 16.03 11.52 -7.16
CA SER A 54 17.09 11.99 -6.26
C SER A 54 17.55 13.39 -6.65
N LYS A 55 17.71 13.66 -7.96
CA LYS A 55 18.08 15.00 -8.42
C LYS A 55 16.95 16.00 -8.23
N ALA A 56 15.69 15.59 -8.45
CA ALA A 56 14.53 16.42 -8.20
C ALA A 56 14.43 16.84 -6.73
N GLU A 57 14.69 15.92 -5.80
CA GLU A 57 14.71 16.22 -4.35
C GLU A 57 15.80 17.23 -3.98
N GLU A 58 17.04 17.04 -4.46
CA GLU A 58 18.15 17.97 -4.24
C GLU A 58 17.81 19.37 -4.76
N ASP A 59 17.40 19.46 -6.05
CA ASP A 59 17.10 20.74 -6.70
C ASP A 59 15.88 21.43 -6.08
N TYR A 60 14.87 20.66 -5.66
CA TYR A 60 13.69 21.19 -4.98
C TYR A 60 14.02 21.75 -3.60
N ASN A 61 14.89 21.09 -2.82
CA ASN A 61 15.31 21.58 -1.52
C ASN A 61 16.05 22.93 -1.64
N THR A 62 16.96 23.06 -2.60
CA THR A 62 17.62 24.35 -2.90
C THR A 62 16.62 25.39 -3.37
N PHE A 63 15.73 25.04 -4.30
CA PHE A 63 14.70 25.95 -4.80
C PHE A 63 13.76 26.45 -3.70
N PHE A 64 13.34 25.57 -2.79
CA PHE A 64 12.45 25.92 -1.69
C PHE A 64 13.08 26.91 -0.71
N THR A 65 14.35 26.72 -0.37
CA THR A 65 15.06 27.55 0.61
C THR A 65 15.62 28.85 0.03
N GLU A 66 16.02 28.86 -1.24
CA GLU A 66 16.70 30.00 -1.86
C GLU A 66 15.81 30.82 -2.80
N GLU A 67 14.73 30.24 -3.34
CA GLU A 67 13.88 30.90 -4.34
C GLU A 67 12.45 31.13 -3.87
N LEU A 68 11.83 30.17 -3.18
CA LEU A 68 10.46 30.33 -2.67
C LEU A 68 10.40 31.17 -1.38
N LEU A 69 11.49 31.15 -0.60
CA LEU A 69 11.64 31.86 0.67
C LEU A 69 12.89 32.76 0.61
N ARG A 70 12.73 34.02 0.17
CA ARG A 70 13.82 34.99 0.09
C ARG A 70 13.69 36.07 1.15
N ASP A 71 14.79 36.74 1.47
CA ASP A 71 14.78 37.88 2.39
C ASP A 71 13.80 38.95 1.91
N GLY A 72 12.70 39.11 2.64
CA GLY A 72 11.64 40.07 2.34
C GLY A 72 10.51 39.58 1.41
N GLN A 73 10.59 38.37 0.85
CA GLN A 73 9.59 37.85 -0.10
C GLN A 73 9.30 36.36 0.13
N ASN A 74 8.04 36.03 0.42
CA ASN A 74 7.59 34.67 0.66
C ASN A 74 6.54 34.29 -0.38
N PHE A 75 6.94 33.52 -1.39
CA PHE A 75 6.04 33.10 -2.47
C PHE A 75 5.09 31.97 -2.07
N ILE A 76 5.35 31.25 -0.97
CA ILE A 76 4.49 30.18 -0.45
C ILE A 76 3.14 30.73 0.08
N VAL A 77 3.04 32.04 0.34
CA VAL A 77 1.75 32.66 0.70
C VAL A 77 0.79 32.76 -0.50
N ASP A 78 1.32 32.77 -1.73
CA ASP A 78 0.51 32.74 -2.94
C ASP A 78 -0.11 31.34 -3.09
N ASN A 79 -1.44 31.30 -3.22
CA ASN A 79 -2.16 30.04 -3.24
C ASN A 79 -1.81 29.17 -4.46
N ASP A 80 -1.53 29.79 -5.61
CA ASP A 80 -1.16 29.02 -6.79
C ASP A 80 0.18 28.34 -6.59
N ILE A 81 1.18 29.11 -6.18
CA ILE A 81 2.54 28.61 -5.93
C ILE A 81 2.47 27.51 -4.87
N ARG A 82 1.84 27.76 -3.72
CA ARG A 82 1.68 26.76 -2.65
C ARG A 82 1.10 25.44 -3.14
N MET A 83 0.03 25.48 -3.94
CA MET A 83 -0.58 24.26 -4.47
C MET A 83 0.37 23.49 -5.41
N ARG A 84 1.13 24.20 -6.27
CA ARG A 84 2.09 23.56 -7.18
C ARG A 84 3.30 23.02 -6.41
N THR A 85 3.80 23.78 -5.43
CA THR A 85 4.85 23.35 -4.50
C THR A 85 4.45 22.06 -3.79
N THR A 86 3.24 21.99 -3.21
CA THR A 86 2.73 20.74 -2.60
C THR A 86 2.70 19.60 -3.60
N PHE A 87 2.23 19.82 -4.83
CA PHE A 87 2.13 18.72 -5.79
C PHE A 87 3.49 18.21 -6.29
N THR A 88 4.44 19.12 -6.50
CA THR A 88 5.83 18.79 -6.82
C THR A 88 6.47 18.00 -5.67
N ASP A 89 6.31 18.44 -4.42
CA ASP A 89 6.79 17.72 -3.23
C ASP A 89 6.25 16.29 -3.15
N LEU A 90 4.94 16.13 -3.34
CA LEU A 90 4.30 14.81 -3.33
C LEU A 90 4.84 13.90 -4.44
N ALA A 91 5.08 14.44 -5.64
CA ALA A 91 5.64 13.67 -6.76
C ALA A 91 7.07 13.21 -6.48
N ILE A 92 7.89 14.07 -5.86
CA ILE A 92 9.25 13.73 -5.42
C ILE A 92 9.18 12.61 -4.37
N ARG A 93 8.39 12.79 -3.31
CA ARG A 93 8.24 11.79 -2.23
C ARG A 93 7.77 10.43 -2.75
N LEU A 94 6.82 10.40 -3.69
CA LEU A 94 6.34 9.17 -4.32
C LEU A 94 7.48 8.42 -5.04
N ASN A 95 8.23 9.13 -5.88
CA ASN A 95 9.23 8.50 -6.73
C ASN A 95 10.52 8.16 -5.96
N VAL A 96 10.96 9.01 -5.03
CA VAL A 96 12.09 8.71 -4.13
C VAL A 96 11.79 7.45 -3.32
N HIS A 97 10.61 7.37 -2.69
CA HIS A 97 10.21 6.19 -1.94
C HIS A 97 10.18 4.92 -2.80
N PHE A 98 9.70 5.03 -4.05
CA PHE A 98 9.67 3.88 -4.93
C PHE A 98 11.07 3.46 -5.43
N ASP A 99 11.98 4.40 -5.67
CA ASP A 99 13.37 4.10 -5.99
C ASP A 99 14.08 3.41 -4.82
N GLU A 100 13.81 3.84 -3.59
CA GLU A 100 14.28 3.16 -2.38
C GLU A 100 13.79 1.71 -2.35
N ILE A 101 12.49 1.47 -2.55
CA ILE A 101 11.91 0.12 -2.59
C ILE A 101 12.57 -0.76 -3.65
N LYS A 102 12.78 -0.24 -4.86
CA LYS A 102 13.42 -1.00 -5.96
C LYS A 102 14.89 -1.30 -5.68
N SER A 103 15.59 -0.41 -4.99
CA SER A 103 17.01 -0.57 -4.67
C SER A 103 17.26 -1.56 -3.53
N GLN A 104 16.28 -1.75 -2.65
CA GLN A 104 16.38 -2.69 -1.55
C GLN A 104 16.28 -4.14 -2.05
N LYS A 105 17.07 -5.03 -1.45
CA LYS A 105 16.88 -6.47 -1.67
C LYS A 105 15.50 -6.84 -1.12
N LEU A 106 14.63 -7.31 -2.01
CA LEU A 106 13.29 -7.76 -1.60
C LEU A 106 13.39 -8.87 -0.54
N PRO A 107 12.47 -8.88 0.44
CA PRO A 107 12.40 -9.95 1.42
C PRO A 107 12.26 -11.32 0.77
N GLU A 108 12.83 -12.35 1.40
CA GLU A 108 12.73 -13.74 0.91
C GLU A 108 11.39 -14.39 1.28
N SER A 109 10.65 -13.83 2.24
CA SER A 109 9.33 -14.28 2.64
C SER A 109 8.26 -13.55 1.84
N LEU A 110 7.29 -14.31 1.32
CA LEU A 110 6.14 -13.75 0.64
C LEU A 110 5.26 -12.90 1.57
N PHE A 111 5.16 -13.26 2.86
CA PHE A 111 4.48 -12.45 3.86
C PHE A 111 5.08 -11.04 3.94
N ASP A 112 6.40 -10.93 3.96
CA ASP A 112 7.10 -9.65 4.04
C ASP A 112 6.98 -8.85 2.74
N ILE A 113 6.86 -9.50 1.59
CA ILE A 113 6.55 -8.83 0.32
C ILE A 113 5.14 -8.24 0.35
N TYR A 114 4.13 -8.98 0.84
CA TYR A 114 2.78 -8.44 1.05
C TYR A 114 2.76 -7.29 2.06
N TYR A 115 3.57 -7.38 3.13
CA TYR A 115 3.70 -6.29 4.10
C TYR A 115 4.19 -5.01 3.42
N SER A 116 5.29 -5.09 2.67
CA SER A 116 5.84 -3.95 1.93
C SER A 116 4.84 -3.43 0.91
N LYS A 117 4.14 -4.31 0.17
CA LYS A 117 3.08 -3.91 -0.75
C LYS A 117 2.02 -3.06 -0.06
N PHE A 118 1.49 -3.52 1.07
CA PHE A 118 0.40 -2.81 1.75
C PHE A 118 0.88 -1.51 2.42
N GLU A 119 2.07 -1.47 3.02
CA GLU A 119 2.66 -0.22 3.51
C GLU A 119 2.86 0.80 2.37
N SER A 120 3.36 0.37 1.20
CA SER A 120 3.49 1.24 0.02
C SER A 120 2.13 1.72 -0.50
N ILE A 121 1.10 0.88 -0.50
CA ILE A 121 -0.26 1.30 -0.87
C ILE A 121 -0.79 2.35 0.11
N LEU A 122 -0.60 2.16 1.43
CA LEU A 122 -1.02 3.14 2.43
C LEU A 122 -0.30 4.48 2.25
N PHE A 123 1.02 4.45 2.07
CA PHE A 123 1.82 5.64 1.80
C PHE A 123 1.33 6.36 0.54
N ASN A 124 1.22 5.67 -0.59
CA ASN A 124 0.80 6.26 -1.86
C ASN A 124 -0.62 6.84 -1.81
N ARG A 125 -1.55 6.16 -1.11
CA ARG A 125 -2.92 6.65 -0.91
C ARG A 125 -2.95 7.88 0.00
N SER A 126 -2.07 7.98 1.00
CA SER A 126 -1.87 9.20 1.79
C SER A 126 -1.46 10.36 0.90
N LEU A 127 -0.46 10.16 0.03
CA LEU A 127 0.00 11.20 -0.89
C LEU A 127 -1.11 11.67 -1.83
N LEU A 128 -1.90 10.76 -2.42
CA LEU A 128 -3.08 11.11 -3.21
C LEU A 128 -4.10 11.94 -2.40
N GLY A 129 -4.27 11.60 -1.12
CA GLY A 129 -5.11 12.32 -0.17
C GLY A 129 -4.62 13.74 0.10
N GLU A 130 -3.31 13.97 0.06
CA GLU A 130 -2.65 15.26 0.28
C GLU A 130 -2.72 16.21 -0.94
N ILE A 131 -3.01 15.70 -2.15
CA ILE A 131 -3.11 16.54 -3.36
C ILE A 131 -4.21 17.60 -3.18
N PRO A 132 -3.92 18.91 -3.37
CA PRO A 132 -4.93 19.96 -3.29
C PRO A 132 -6.07 19.77 -4.29
N GLN A 133 -7.32 19.90 -3.83
CA GLN A 133 -8.53 19.63 -4.62
C GLN A 133 -8.58 20.38 -5.97
N GLN A 134 -8.07 21.61 -6.00
CA GLN A 134 -8.09 22.49 -7.16
C GLN A 134 -7.26 21.97 -8.34
N ILE A 135 -6.25 21.13 -8.05
CA ILE A 135 -5.30 20.59 -9.03
C ILE A 135 -5.44 19.06 -9.19
N ARG A 136 -6.50 18.45 -8.63
CA ARG A 136 -6.87 17.04 -8.86
C ARG A 136 -7.49 16.82 -10.24
N LYS A 137 -6.79 17.20 -11.31
CA LYS A 137 -7.20 17.00 -12.70
C LYS A 137 -6.04 17.23 -13.66
N GLY A 138 -6.18 16.67 -14.87
CA GLY A 138 -5.23 16.88 -15.97
C GLY A 138 -4.04 15.92 -15.94
N ASP A 139 -3.15 16.11 -16.90
CA ASP A 139 -2.11 15.13 -17.23
C ASP A 139 -1.17 14.84 -16.07
N LYS A 140 -0.83 15.85 -15.26
CA LYS A 140 0.02 15.66 -14.08
C LYS A 140 -0.61 14.75 -13.02
N LEU A 141 -1.92 14.87 -12.77
CA LEU A 141 -2.61 13.94 -11.89
C LEU A 141 -2.58 12.53 -12.49
N ALA A 142 -2.87 12.39 -13.79
CA ALA A 142 -2.85 11.09 -14.45
C ALA A 142 -1.45 10.42 -14.38
N THR A 143 -0.37 11.19 -14.55
CA THR A 143 1.01 10.71 -14.36
C THR A 143 1.25 10.25 -12.92
N PHE A 144 0.79 11.01 -11.93
CA PHE A 144 0.92 10.65 -10.52
C PHE A 144 0.14 9.36 -10.20
N GLU A 145 -1.12 9.26 -10.63
CA GLU A 145 -1.97 8.08 -10.43
C GLU A 145 -1.39 6.84 -11.13
N ALA A 146 -0.91 6.98 -12.36
CA ALA A 146 -0.23 5.91 -13.09
C ALA A 146 1.01 5.41 -12.34
N LYS A 147 1.75 6.32 -11.69
CA LYS A 147 2.91 5.93 -10.89
C LYS A 147 2.51 5.19 -9.62
N VAL A 148 1.43 5.60 -8.95
CA VAL A 148 0.86 4.86 -7.81
C VAL A 148 0.48 3.43 -8.22
N ASP A 149 -0.14 3.26 -9.39
CA ASP A 149 -0.49 1.93 -9.93
C ASP A 149 0.77 1.12 -10.30
N GLU A 150 1.81 1.75 -10.85
CA GLU A 150 3.11 1.12 -11.13
C GLU A 150 3.72 0.51 -9.87
N VAL A 151 3.67 1.22 -8.73
CA VAL A 151 4.17 0.68 -7.44
C VAL A 151 3.40 -0.56 -7.03
N SER A 152 2.07 -0.57 -7.13
CA SER A 152 1.26 -1.75 -6.81
C SER A 152 1.60 -2.92 -7.73
N ASN A 153 1.71 -2.65 -9.04
CA ASN A 153 2.02 -3.67 -10.04
C ASN A 153 3.41 -4.28 -9.84
N PHE A 154 4.40 -3.49 -9.41
CA PHE A 154 5.73 -4.00 -9.07
C PHE A 154 5.66 -5.12 -8.02
N PHE A 155 4.89 -4.94 -6.95
CA PHE A 155 4.71 -5.99 -5.95
C PHE A 155 3.89 -7.17 -6.47
N ASP A 156 2.84 -6.92 -7.26
CA ASP A 156 2.04 -7.99 -7.86
C ASP A 156 2.84 -8.88 -8.80
N GLU A 157 3.75 -8.31 -9.58
CA GLU A 157 4.68 -9.08 -10.41
C GLU A 157 5.62 -9.94 -9.56
N LYS A 158 6.13 -9.40 -8.44
CA LYS A 158 7.02 -10.14 -7.53
C LYS A 158 6.31 -11.27 -6.81
N ILE A 159 5.07 -11.04 -6.38
CA ILE A 159 4.21 -12.07 -5.81
C ILE A 159 3.97 -13.17 -6.85
N LYS A 160 3.60 -12.81 -8.08
CA LYS A 160 3.39 -13.77 -9.18
C LYS A 160 4.64 -14.57 -9.52
N GLU A 161 5.81 -13.94 -9.50
CA GLU A 161 7.10 -14.62 -9.72
C GLU A 161 7.30 -15.74 -8.68
N ILE A 162 7.02 -15.46 -7.41
CA ILE A 162 7.08 -16.46 -6.33
C ILE A 162 5.99 -17.51 -6.48
N GLU A 163 4.75 -17.09 -6.77
CA GLU A 163 3.60 -17.99 -7.03
C GLU A 163 3.94 -18.99 -8.14
N SER A 164 4.56 -18.54 -9.24
CA SER A 164 4.90 -19.39 -10.39
C SER A 164 5.99 -20.43 -10.10
N ASN A 165 6.86 -20.14 -9.14
CA ASN A 165 7.93 -21.03 -8.70
C ASN A 165 7.47 -22.00 -7.59
N ALA A 166 6.37 -21.68 -6.90
CA ALA A 166 5.78 -22.55 -5.90
C ALA A 166 5.12 -23.77 -6.57
N GLN A 167 5.64 -24.96 -6.28
CA GLN A 167 5.00 -26.21 -6.71
C GLN A 167 4.18 -26.77 -5.54
N PRO A 168 2.89 -27.09 -5.74
CA PRO A 168 2.09 -27.69 -4.68
C PRO A 168 2.68 -29.05 -4.30
N ASN A 169 2.86 -29.29 -3.01
CA ASN A 169 3.31 -30.58 -2.50
C ASN A 169 2.19 -31.60 -2.74
N GLN A 170 2.42 -32.55 -3.65
CA GLN A 170 1.44 -33.57 -4.05
C GLN A 170 0.88 -34.35 -2.85
N ASN A 171 1.62 -34.46 -1.74
CA ASN A 171 1.17 -35.15 -0.53
C ASN A 171 0.11 -34.38 0.28
N LEU A 172 -0.11 -33.09 -0.02
CA LEU A 172 -1.17 -32.26 0.54
C LEU A 172 -2.47 -32.33 -0.26
N LEU A 173 -2.37 -32.60 -1.56
CA LEU A 173 -3.50 -32.60 -2.49
C LEU A 173 -4.39 -33.85 -2.31
N GLY A 174 -5.66 -33.74 -2.71
CA GLY A 174 -6.60 -34.87 -2.73
C GLY A 174 -6.98 -35.43 -1.35
N LYS A 175 -6.73 -34.66 -0.29
CA LYS A 175 -7.05 -34.98 1.11
C LYS A 175 -7.85 -33.84 1.71
N GLN A 176 -8.86 -34.18 2.50
CA GLN A 176 -9.55 -33.20 3.33
C GLN A 176 -8.74 -33.00 4.62
N TRP A 177 -8.29 -31.79 4.90
CA TRP A 177 -7.55 -31.47 6.11
C TRP A 177 -8.47 -30.88 7.16
N LYS A 178 -8.49 -31.50 8.35
CA LYS A 178 -9.36 -31.10 9.44
C LYS A 178 -8.62 -30.87 10.75
N ALA A 179 -8.98 -29.81 11.46
CA ALA A 179 -8.61 -29.60 12.86
C ALA A 179 -9.64 -28.71 13.55
N THR A 180 -9.99 -29.07 14.78
CA THR A 180 -10.68 -28.17 15.70
C THR A 180 -9.79 -27.95 16.90
N LYS A 181 -9.54 -26.68 17.25
CA LYS A 181 -8.75 -26.30 18.41
C LYS A 181 -9.44 -25.17 19.15
N TRP A 182 -9.35 -25.19 20.46
CA TRP A 182 -9.84 -24.10 21.30
C TRP A 182 -8.68 -23.46 22.04
N ALA A 183 -8.84 -22.19 22.39
CA ALA A 183 -7.85 -21.49 23.16
C ALA A 183 -8.50 -20.43 24.07
N ILE A 184 -7.94 -20.28 25.26
CA ILE A 184 -8.36 -19.30 26.26
C ILE A 184 -7.22 -18.33 26.52
N LYS A 185 -7.56 -17.05 26.62
CA LYS A 185 -6.60 -15.97 26.81
C LYS A 185 -5.95 -16.18 28.18
N PRO A 186 -4.65 -15.91 28.39
CA PRO A 186 -4.03 -16.14 29.69
C PRO A 186 -4.74 -15.42 30.85
N ASP A 187 -5.37 -14.28 30.57
CA ASP A 187 -6.18 -13.48 31.50
C ASP A 187 -7.66 -13.90 31.57
N TYR A 188 -8.05 -14.97 30.89
CA TYR A 188 -9.41 -15.51 30.78
C TYR A 188 -10.45 -14.54 30.19
N SER A 189 -10.01 -13.43 29.58
CA SER A 189 -10.93 -12.42 29.04
C SER A 189 -11.56 -12.78 27.70
N ALA A 190 -11.01 -13.79 26.99
CA ALA A 190 -11.52 -14.24 25.71
C ALA A 190 -11.31 -15.76 25.49
N PHE A 191 -12.18 -16.33 24.69
CA PHE A 191 -12.15 -17.71 24.23
C PHE A 191 -12.27 -17.74 22.70
N TYR A 192 -11.46 -18.57 22.05
CA TYR A 192 -11.47 -18.75 20.59
C TYR A 192 -11.62 -20.22 20.22
N ILE A 193 -12.39 -20.46 19.17
CA ILE A 193 -12.48 -21.74 18.46
C ILE A 193 -11.87 -21.53 17.08
N MET A 194 -10.88 -22.35 16.74
CA MET A 194 -10.43 -22.53 15.37
C MET A 194 -11.04 -23.82 14.85
N ASP A 195 -11.78 -23.74 13.75
CA ASP A 195 -12.24 -24.90 13.00
C ASP A 195 -11.73 -24.80 11.56
N TYR A 196 -10.92 -25.78 11.17
CA TYR A 196 -10.36 -25.91 9.85
C TYR A 196 -10.91 -27.18 9.22
N ASN A 197 -11.48 -27.03 8.03
CA ASN A 197 -11.98 -28.11 7.20
C ASN A 197 -11.88 -27.65 5.74
N PHE A 198 -10.77 -27.97 5.08
CA PHE A 198 -10.55 -27.55 3.70
C PHE A 198 -9.66 -28.55 2.94
N SER A 199 -9.66 -28.47 1.62
CA SER A 199 -8.79 -29.23 0.72
C SER A 199 -7.90 -28.29 -0.10
N PHE A 200 -6.67 -28.71 -0.34
CA PHE A 200 -5.74 -28.01 -1.23
C PHE A 200 -5.99 -28.41 -2.69
N LEU A 201 -6.02 -27.43 -3.59
CA LEU A 201 -6.18 -27.63 -5.02
C LEU A 201 -4.83 -27.52 -5.76
N ALA A 202 -4.73 -28.18 -6.90
CA ALA A 202 -3.49 -28.25 -7.68
C ALA A 202 -3.08 -26.91 -8.32
N ASP A 203 -4.02 -25.97 -8.44
CA ASP A 203 -3.82 -24.63 -8.99
C ASP A 203 -3.44 -23.59 -7.91
N GLY A 204 -3.21 -24.02 -6.67
CA GLY A 204 -2.96 -23.12 -5.54
C GLY A 204 -4.24 -22.59 -4.89
N GLY A 205 -5.43 -23.05 -5.30
CA GLY A 205 -6.70 -22.73 -4.66
C GLY A 205 -7.00 -23.56 -3.42
N LEU A 206 -8.05 -23.18 -2.70
CA LEU A 206 -8.60 -23.92 -1.56
C LEU A 206 -10.07 -24.25 -1.78
N GLU A 207 -10.46 -25.49 -1.51
CA GLU A 207 -11.85 -25.86 -1.34
C GLU A 207 -12.17 -25.84 0.16
N ILE A 208 -12.92 -24.81 0.60
CA ILE A 208 -13.15 -24.53 2.01
C ILE A 208 -14.56 -24.97 2.40
N ASN A 209 -14.64 -25.88 3.38
CA ASN A 209 -15.88 -26.18 4.10
C ASN A 209 -16.00 -25.35 5.38
N ASN A 210 -14.91 -25.21 6.14
CA ASN A 210 -14.76 -24.29 7.26
C ASN A 210 -13.32 -23.76 7.27
N PHE A 211 -13.12 -22.46 7.44
CA PHE A 211 -11.81 -21.89 7.74
C PHE A 211 -11.96 -20.69 8.66
N TYR A 212 -11.63 -20.90 9.94
CA TYR A 212 -11.76 -19.86 10.95
C TYR A 212 -10.48 -19.04 11.00
N LEU A 213 -10.62 -17.72 10.84
CA LEU A 213 -9.52 -16.78 10.81
C LEU A 213 -8.75 -16.78 12.14
N TYR A 214 -7.42 -16.89 12.08
CA TYR A 214 -6.57 -16.82 13.26
C TYR A 214 -6.72 -15.44 13.93
N PRO A 215 -6.85 -15.37 15.27
CA PRO A 215 -7.04 -14.10 15.97
C PRO A 215 -5.84 -13.18 15.77
N LEU A 216 -6.09 -12.01 15.20
CA LEU A 216 -5.09 -10.95 15.06
C LEU A 216 -5.30 -9.92 16.16
N LEU A 217 -4.42 -9.92 17.14
CA LEU A 217 -4.37 -8.89 18.18
C LEU A 217 -3.43 -7.78 17.70
N ASN A 218 -3.96 -6.57 17.53
CA ASN A 218 -3.13 -5.41 17.24
C ASN A 218 -3.05 -4.52 18.48
N ILE A 219 -1.84 -4.26 18.95
CA ILE A 219 -1.53 -3.16 19.86
C ILE A 219 -0.65 -2.19 19.06
N ARG A 220 -1.21 -1.25 18.29
CA ARG A 220 -0.39 -0.18 17.67
C ARG A 220 -0.45 1.09 18.52
N MET A 221 0.74 1.45 19.01
CA MET A 221 1.24 2.78 19.38
C MET A 221 0.25 3.77 20.02
N GLY A 222 0.33 3.88 21.35
CA GLY A 222 -0.50 4.75 22.18
C GLY A 222 -1.06 3.96 23.36
N ASN A 223 -1.16 4.56 24.54
CA ASN A 223 -1.43 3.94 25.85
C ASN A 223 -2.79 3.20 26.02
N GLN A 224 -3.41 2.70 24.96
CA GLN A 224 -4.63 1.90 25.02
C GLN A 224 -4.55 0.77 23.98
N PRO A 225 -4.66 -0.51 24.38
CA PRO A 225 -4.84 -1.59 23.43
C PRO A 225 -6.19 -1.41 22.74
N ILE A 226 -6.19 -0.89 21.51
CA ILE A 226 -7.37 -0.98 20.65
C ILE A 226 -7.46 -2.43 20.22
N LYS A 227 -8.23 -3.21 20.98
CA LYS A 227 -8.63 -4.57 20.64
C LYS A 227 -9.22 -4.58 19.23
N ALA A 228 -8.40 -4.88 18.23
CA ALA A 228 -8.89 -5.38 16.96
C ALA A 228 -9.31 -6.85 17.13
N GLU A 229 -10.15 -7.16 18.11
CA GLU A 229 -10.77 -8.48 18.29
C GLU A 229 -11.84 -8.65 17.20
N GLU A 230 -11.42 -8.87 15.95
CA GLU A 230 -12.40 -9.21 14.89
C GLU A 230 -12.69 -10.72 14.85
N SER A 231 -11.83 -11.59 15.39
CA SER A 231 -12.14 -13.03 15.42
C SER A 231 -13.30 -13.38 16.36
N SER A 232 -13.69 -12.51 17.30
CA SER A 232 -14.86 -12.73 18.15
C SER A 232 -16.20 -12.44 17.47
N ASN A 233 -16.19 -11.72 16.33
CA ASN A 233 -17.38 -11.32 15.58
C ASN A 233 -17.46 -11.90 14.16
N PHE A 234 -16.60 -12.87 13.81
CA PHE A 234 -16.81 -13.76 12.66
C PHE A 234 -17.26 -15.13 13.19
N PRO A 235 -18.55 -15.31 13.49
CA PRO A 235 -19.08 -16.62 13.88
C PRO A 235 -19.06 -17.65 12.74
N ASP A 236 -18.85 -17.23 11.48
CA ASP A 236 -19.17 -18.04 10.30
C ASP A 236 -18.00 -18.23 9.32
N ASP A 237 -18.06 -19.37 8.64
CA ASP A 237 -17.25 -19.78 7.50
C ASP A 237 -16.97 -18.64 6.49
N ILE A 238 -15.69 -18.38 6.23
CA ILE A 238 -15.25 -17.33 5.31
C ILE A 238 -15.62 -17.62 3.85
N ALA A 239 -15.97 -18.86 3.48
CA ALA A 239 -16.22 -19.24 2.09
C ALA A 239 -17.25 -18.35 1.40
N ASN A 240 -18.33 -17.99 2.10
CA ASN A 240 -19.41 -17.15 1.54
C ASN A 240 -19.08 -15.64 1.49
N THR A 241 -17.93 -15.23 2.01
CA THR A 241 -17.51 -13.82 2.07
C THR A 241 -16.35 -13.50 1.14
N GLN A 242 -15.90 -14.46 0.33
CA GLN A 242 -14.76 -14.30 -0.58
C GLN A 242 -15.09 -13.39 -1.77
N LEU A 243 -14.30 -12.33 -1.93
CA LEU A 243 -14.31 -11.45 -3.11
C LEU A 243 -13.44 -11.99 -4.25
N SER A 244 -12.49 -12.86 -3.93
CA SER A 244 -11.72 -13.63 -4.89
C SER A 244 -11.41 -15.01 -4.32
N PRO A 245 -11.12 -16.02 -5.17
CA PRO A 245 -10.80 -17.36 -4.70
C PRO A 245 -9.66 -17.34 -3.68
N ALA A 246 -9.87 -18.01 -2.54
CA ALA A 246 -8.84 -18.23 -1.56
C ALA A 246 -7.65 -18.98 -2.17
N LYS A 247 -6.44 -18.56 -1.78
CA LYS A 247 -5.20 -19.13 -2.30
C LYS A 247 -4.32 -19.64 -1.19
N PHE A 248 -3.47 -20.62 -1.52
CA PHE A 248 -2.34 -21.02 -0.70
C PHE A 248 -1.07 -21.13 -1.55
N MET A 249 0.08 -20.94 -0.90
CA MET A 249 1.40 -21.03 -1.52
C MET A 249 2.38 -21.74 -0.60
N LEU A 250 3.27 -22.55 -1.17
CA LEU A 250 4.36 -23.22 -0.46
C LEU A 250 5.71 -22.67 -0.93
N TYR A 251 6.55 -22.25 0.01
CA TYR A 251 7.91 -21.77 -0.26
C TYR A 251 8.75 -21.89 1.00
N ASN A 252 10.04 -22.20 0.90
CA ASN A 252 10.99 -22.16 2.03
C ASN A 252 10.49 -22.84 3.34
N ASN A 253 9.83 -24.01 3.25
CA ASN A 253 9.17 -24.72 4.36
C ASN A 253 8.05 -23.94 5.08
N LYS A 254 7.49 -22.96 4.39
CA LYS A 254 6.35 -22.16 4.81
C LYS A 254 5.15 -22.45 3.94
N ILE A 255 3.99 -22.28 4.54
CA ILE A 255 2.70 -22.24 3.86
C ILE A 255 2.08 -20.87 4.12
N LEU A 256 1.66 -20.20 3.05
CA LEU A 256 0.95 -18.94 3.13
C LEU A 256 -0.46 -19.11 2.60
N PHE A 257 -1.44 -18.55 3.30
CA PHE A 257 -2.82 -18.43 2.85
C PHE A 257 -3.16 -16.97 2.57
N TYR A 258 -3.85 -16.72 1.46
CA TYR A 258 -4.39 -15.42 1.10
C TYR A 258 -5.91 -15.49 0.97
N PHE A 259 -6.59 -14.53 1.61
CA PHE A 259 -8.03 -14.36 1.52
C PHE A 259 -8.36 -12.90 1.24
N HIS A 260 -9.14 -12.64 0.18
CA HIS A 260 -9.75 -11.33 -0.05
C HIS A 260 -11.24 -11.45 0.28
N LEU A 261 -11.65 -10.78 1.36
CA LEU A 261 -12.97 -10.95 1.95
C LEU A 261 -13.75 -9.63 1.93
N GLU A 262 -15.06 -9.74 1.84
CA GLU A 262 -15.98 -8.63 2.02
C GLU A 262 -15.82 -7.97 3.40
N ALA A 263 -16.31 -6.73 3.49
CA ALA A 263 -16.53 -6.07 4.78
C ALA A 263 -17.40 -6.97 5.69
N ASN A 264 -17.26 -6.85 7.02
CA ASN A 264 -17.95 -7.75 7.94
C ASN A 264 -19.44 -7.41 7.80
N PRO A 265 -20.28 -8.33 7.32
CA PRO A 265 -21.68 -8.02 7.04
C PRO A 265 -22.44 -7.60 8.31
N ASN A 266 -21.91 -7.95 9.49
CA ASN A 266 -22.50 -7.71 10.81
C ASN A 266 -21.87 -6.51 11.55
N ALA A 267 -20.85 -5.82 11.00
CA ALA A 267 -20.24 -4.66 11.66
C ALA A 267 -20.88 -3.35 11.19
N ALA A 268 -21.42 -2.58 12.14
CA ALA A 268 -22.17 -1.36 11.85
C ALA A 268 -21.31 -0.18 11.35
N ASP A 269 -20.02 -0.13 11.69
CA ASP A 269 -19.35 1.16 11.70
C ASP A 269 -18.37 1.44 10.56
N ILE A 270 -17.77 0.44 9.90
CA ILE A 270 -16.85 0.70 8.78
C ILE A 270 -16.81 -0.48 7.80
N LYS A 271 -17.21 -0.27 6.54
CA LYS A 271 -17.24 -1.29 5.49
C LYS A 271 -16.04 -1.17 4.54
N PHE A 272 -14.91 -1.77 4.91
CA PHE A 272 -13.77 -1.94 3.99
C PHE A 272 -13.57 -3.43 3.67
N ASN A 273 -13.30 -3.72 2.40
CA ASN A 273 -12.82 -5.04 2.00
C ASN A 273 -11.51 -5.34 2.71
N ARG A 274 -11.29 -6.61 3.03
CA ARG A 274 -10.15 -7.06 3.82
C ARG A 274 -9.31 -8.03 3.04
N GLU A 275 -8.01 -7.82 3.05
CA GLU A 275 -7.04 -8.80 2.59
C GLU A 275 -6.35 -9.40 3.81
N TRP A 276 -6.48 -10.72 3.98
CA TRP A 276 -5.84 -11.48 5.03
C TRP A 276 -4.71 -12.32 4.47
N ILE A 277 -3.57 -12.26 5.14
CA ILE A 277 -2.39 -13.06 4.88
C ILE A 277 -2.05 -13.85 6.13
N TYR A 278 -1.95 -15.17 6.01
CA TYR A 278 -1.48 -16.05 7.07
C TYR A 278 -0.25 -16.81 6.59
N GLU A 279 0.89 -16.63 7.24
CA GLU A 279 2.09 -17.44 6.99
C GLU A 279 2.35 -18.33 8.20
N PHE A 280 2.63 -19.61 7.94
CA PHE A 280 3.04 -20.57 8.96
C PHE A 280 4.29 -21.30 8.50
N ASP A 281 5.13 -21.68 9.44
CA ASP A 281 6.01 -22.84 9.21
C ASP A 281 5.12 -24.09 9.14
N TYR A 282 5.39 -25.00 8.22
CA TYR A 282 4.62 -26.25 8.11
C TYR A 282 5.49 -27.49 8.14
N LYS A 283 4.92 -28.56 8.69
CA LYS A 283 5.51 -29.89 8.72
C LYS A 283 4.46 -30.93 8.32
N LEU A 284 4.77 -31.74 7.33
CA LEU A 284 3.92 -32.83 6.86
C LEU A 284 4.52 -34.18 7.26
N GLU A 285 3.79 -34.95 8.06
CA GLU A 285 4.18 -36.30 8.49
C GLU A 285 2.99 -37.25 8.34
N ASN A 286 3.07 -38.21 7.41
CA ASN A 286 1.99 -39.15 7.11
C ASN A 286 0.66 -38.43 6.79
N ASN A 287 -0.36 -38.61 7.64
CA ASN A 287 -1.67 -37.99 7.54
C ASN A 287 -1.83 -36.79 8.49
N SER A 288 -0.72 -36.23 8.97
CA SER A 288 -0.70 -35.09 9.88
C SER A 288 0.03 -33.91 9.23
N LEU A 289 -0.63 -32.75 9.22
CA LEU A 289 -0.09 -31.47 8.76
C LEU A 289 -0.07 -30.51 9.93
N THR A 290 1.12 -30.16 10.41
CA THR A 290 1.27 -29.22 11.52
C THR A 290 1.64 -27.85 10.98
N PHE A 291 0.86 -26.83 11.35
CA PHE A 291 1.19 -25.42 11.18
C PHE A 291 1.73 -24.87 12.50
N SER A 292 2.78 -24.06 12.45
CA SER A 292 3.40 -23.46 13.63
C SER A 292 3.98 -22.08 13.34
N ASN A 293 4.26 -21.32 14.40
CA ASN A 293 4.82 -19.97 14.32
C ASN A 293 4.02 -19.04 13.38
N PRO A 294 2.72 -18.86 13.63
CA PRO A 294 1.86 -18.06 12.76
C PRO A 294 2.33 -16.61 12.70
N ARG A 295 2.28 -16.07 11.49
CA ARG A 295 2.32 -14.64 11.20
C ARG A 295 1.04 -14.29 10.46
N VAL A 296 0.42 -13.20 10.87
CA VAL A 296 -0.90 -12.80 10.41
C VAL A 296 -0.88 -11.33 10.07
N MET A 297 -1.48 -11.00 8.94
CA MET A 297 -1.68 -9.64 8.50
C MET A 297 -3.08 -9.47 7.97
N ARG A 298 -3.65 -8.32 8.29
CA ARG A 298 -4.94 -7.86 7.79
C ARG A 298 -4.79 -6.46 7.26
N PHE A 299 -4.96 -6.32 5.96
CA PHE A 299 -5.03 -5.03 5.30
C PHE A 299 -6.49 -4.65 5.07
N MET A 300 -6.87 -3.45 5.49
CA MET A 300 -8.12 -2.80 5.12
C MET A 300 -7.82 -1.31 5.03
N HIS A 301 -7.78 -0.70 3.86
CA HIS A 301 -7.40 0.72 3.78
C HIS A 301 -8.30 1.60 4.68
N PRO A 302 -7.77 2.50 5.53
CA PRO A 302 -6.36 2.96 5.64
C PRO A 302 -5.53 2.26 6.74
N PHE A 303 -5.91 1.07 7.14
CA PHE A 303 -5.30 0.32 8.24
C PHE A 303 -4.56 -0.94 7.76
N LEU A 304 -3.40 -1.16 8.36
CA LEU A 304 -2.66 -2.41 8.28
C LEU A 304 -2.41 -2.94 9.69
N TYR A 305 -2.90 -4.14 9.93
CA TYR A 305 -2.75 -4.85 11.20
C TYR A 305 -1.79 -6.01 10.96
N VAL A 306 -0.77 -6.15 11.80
CA VAL A 306 0.22 -7.23 11.72
C VAL A 306 0.47 -7.78 13.11
N GLY A 307 0.58 -9.09 13.21
CA GLY A 307 0.89 -9.79 14.45
C GLY A 307 1.40 -11.19 14.16
N GLY A 308 2.05 -11.81 15.13
CA GLY A 308 2.61 -13.15 14.94
C GLY A 308 3.68 -13.48 15.95
N TYR A 309 4.01 -14.76 16.02
CA TYR A 309 5.01 -15.26 16.96
C TYR A 309 6.36 -14.56 16.74
N GLY A 310 6.92 -13.96 17.80
CA GLY A 310 8.18 -13.20 17.75
C GLY A 310 8.06 -11.69 17.53
N THR A 311 6.83 -11.13 17.59
CA THR A 311 6.63 -9.66 17.66
C THR A 311 6.54 -9.18 19.12
N GLU A 312 7.02 -7.97 19.44
CA GLU A 312 7.10 -7.45 20.83
C GLU A 312 5.72 -7.44 21.53
N THR A 313 4.65 -7.15 20.79
CA THR A 313 3.26 -7.16 21.26
C THR A 313 2.68 -8.57 21.49
N TYR A 314 3.42 -9.62 21.12
CA TYR A 314 2.94 -11.00 21.11
C TYR A 314 3.21 -11.74 22.42
N GLU A 315 4.29 -11.41 23.14
CA GLU A 315 4.71 -12.19 24.31
C GLU A 315 3.79 -12.01 25.54
N GLU A 316 3.02 -10.91 25.60
CA GLU A 316 2.19 -10.59 26.77
C GLU A 316 0.69 -10.92 26.61
N LEU A 317 0.18 -11.05 25.37
CA LEU A 317 -1.27 -11.14 25.10
C LEU A 317 -1.73 -12.43 24.41
N TYR A 318 -0.83 -13.39 24.18
CA TYR A 318 -1.10 -14.50 23.27
C TYR A 318 -1.52 -15.82 23.94
N PHE A 319 -2.19 -16.65 23.15
CA PHE A 319 -2.65 -17.99 23.49
C PHE A 319 -1.57 -19.01 23.13
N GLU A 320 -0.78 -19.50 24.07
CA GLU A 320 0.26 -20.51 23.78
C GLU A 320 -0.32 -21.73 23.05
N ASP A 321 -1.57 -22.10 23.35
CA ASP A 321 -2.31 -23.15 22.66
C ASP A 321 -2.41 -22.91 21.15
N LEU A 322 -2.46 -21.67 20.67
CA LEU A 322 -2.58 -21.38 19.24
C LEU A 322 -1.23 -21.29 18.52
N ARG A 323 -0.10 -21.50 19.21
CA ARG A 323 1.24 -21.46 18.59
C ARG A 323 1.43 -22.53 17.50
N SER A 324 0.75 -23.65 17.65
CA SER A 324 0.79 -24.76 16.71
C SER A 324 -0.57 -25.44 16.61
N VAL A 325 -0.96 -25.83 15.40
CA VAL A 325 -2.17 -26.61 15.13
C VAL A 325 -1.83 -27.76 14.18
N THR A 326 -2.30 -28.96 14.52
CA THR A 326 -2.11 -30.15 13.67
C THR A 326 -3.44 -30.54 13.06
N LEU A 327 -3.48 -30.57 11.73
CA LEU A 327 -4.58 -31.05 10.91
C LEU A 327 -4.37 -32.51 10.59
N THR A 328 -5.47 -33.26 10.56
CA THR A 328 -5.49 -34.67 10.16
C THR A 328 -6.13 -34.78 8.78
N ALA A 329 -5.55 -35.61 7.92
CA ALA A 329 -6.14 -35.96 6.63
C ALA A 329 -7.27 -36.98 6.81
N GLU A 330 -8.43 -36.70 6.21
CA GLU A 330 -9.58 -37.60 6.10
C GLU A 330 -9.87 -37.98 4.65
#